data_AF-A0A7W1HV76-F1
#
_entry.id   AF-A0A7W1HV76-F1
#
_cell.length_a   1.000
_cell.length_b   1.000
_cell.length_c   1.000
_cell.angle_alpha   90.00
_cell.angle_beta   90.00
_cell.angle_gamma   90.00
#
_symmetry.space_group_name_H-M   'P 1'
#
loop_
_entity.id
_entity.type
_entity.pdbx_description
1 polymer ?
#
loop_
_entity_poly.entity_id
_entity_poly.type
_entity_poly.pdbx_seq_one_letter_code
_entity_poly.pdbx_strand_id
1 'polypeptide(L)'
;MSIGNHEWQNGEYTISTDRALLQIDAIHQFLKEKSYWAKERTKEQTARAIENSLPFGVYKCKNQIGFARVVTDYATFAYLGDV
;
A
#
# COMPACT_ATOMS: atom_id res chain seq x y z
N MET A 1 -4.05 18.23 7.98
CA MET A 1 -2.76 18.36 7.29
C MET A 1 -2.74 17.31 6.20
N SER A 2 -2.82 17.69 4.93
CA SER A 2 -2.66 16.71 3.84
C SER A 2 -1.17 16.47 3.69
N ILE A 3 -0.73 15.24 3.97
CA ILE A 3 0.64 14.82 3.74
C ILE A 3 0.72 14.58 2.23
N GLY A 4 1.65 15.27 1.56
CA GLY A 4 1.77 15.19 0.11
C GLY A 4 2.07 13.77 -0.37
N ASN A 5 1.78 13.51 -1.64
CA ASN A 5 2.25 12.29 -2.28
C ASN A 5 3.77 12.38 -2.44
N HIS A 6 4.46 11.28 -2.16
CA HIS A 6 5.90 11.15 -2.29
C HIS A 6 6.22 10.08 -3.33
N GLU A 7 7.19 10.38 -4.17
CA GLU A 7 7.66 9.46 -5.19
C GLU A 7 9.18 9.33 -5.18
N TRP A 8 9.64 8.12 -5.44
CA TRP A 8 11.05 7.81 -5.63
C TRP A 8 11.22 6.90 -6.83
N GLN A 9 12.28 7.12 -7.61
CA GLN A 9 12.56 6.36 -8.83
C GLN A 9 13.98 5.80 -8.81
N ASN A 10 14.13 4.58 -9.33
CA ASN A 10 15.42 3.93 -9.56
C ASN A 10 15.35 3.02 -10.78
N GLY A 11 15.89 3.50 -11.90
CA GLY A 11 15.77 2.81 -13.18
C GLY A 11 14.29 2.61 -13.57
N GLU A 12 13.91 1.37 -13.81
CA GLU A 12 12.52 1.00 -14.19
C GLU A 12 11.54 0.95 -13.02
N TYR A 13 12.03 1.17 -11.79
CA TYR A 13 11.25 1.03 -10.56
C TYR A 13 10.79 2.38 -10.03
N THR A 14 9.54 2.44 -9.58
CA THR A 14 8.96 3.60 -8.88
C THR A 14 8.37 3.16 -7.55
N ILE A 15 8.58 3.92 -6.50
CA ILE A 15 7.86 3.82 -5.23
C ILE A 15 6.99 5.07 -5.12
N SER A 16 5.70 4.91 -4.87
CA SER A 16 4.77 6.03 -4.71
C SER A 16 3.87 5.84 -3.51
N THR A 17 3.57 6.93 -2.80
CA THR A 17 2.54 6.98 -1.76
C THR A 17 1.19 7.47 -2.28
N ASP A 18 1.08 7.71 -3.60
CA ASP A 18 -0.17 8.13 -4.23
C ASP A 18 -1.19 6.98 -4.28
N ARG A 19 -2.30 7.16 -3.56
CA ARG A 19 -3.40 6.20 -3.52
C ARG A 19 -4.05 6.00 -4.89
N ALA A 20 -4.01 7.00 -5.77
CA ALA A 20 -4.60 6.92 -7.11
C ALA A 20 -3.85 5.92 -8.02
N LEU A 21 -2.59 5.60 -7.70
CA LEU A 21 -1.80 4.63 -8.47
C LEU A 21 -1.96 3.19 -7.96
N LEU A 22 -2.61 2.97 -6.81
CA LEU A 22 -2.72 1.65 -6.21
C LEU A 22 -3.69 0.74 -7.00
N GLN A 23 -3.21 -0.46 -7.32
CA GLN A 23 -3.99 -1.52 -7.94
C GLN A 23 -4.67 -2.35 -6.86
N ILE A 24 -5.76 -1.80 -6.28
CA ILE A 24 -6.45 -2.36 -5.10
C ILE A 24 -6.86 -3.83 -5.29
N ASP A 25 -7.30 -4.21 -6.49
CA ASP A 25 -7.64 -5.60 -6.81
C ASP A 25 -6.44 -6.53 -6.66
N ALA A 26 -5.29 -6.15 -7.23
CA ALA A 26 -4.06 -6.93 -7.14
C ALA A 26 -3.54 -7.03 -5.69
N ILE A 27 -3.58 -5.92 -4.94
CA ILE A 27 -3.22 -5.89 -3.52
C ILE A 27 -4.12 -6.82 -2.71
N HIS A 28 -5.44 -6.70 -2.86
CA HIS A 28 -6.40 -7.50 -2.12
C HIS A 28 -6.24 -8.99 -2.42
N GLN A 29 -6.11 -9.35 -3.70
CA GLN A 29 -5.90 -10.73 -4.11
C GLN A 29 -4.61 -11.30 -3.52
N PHE A 30 -3.49 -10.57 -3.64
CA PHE A 30 -2.22 -10.99 -3.06
C PHE A 30 -2.33 -11.22 -1.55
N LEU A 31 -2.88 -10.26 -0.81
CA LEU A 31 -3.03 -10.38 0.64
C LEU A 31 -3.93 -11.56 1.02
N LYS A 32 -5.05 -11.74 0.33
CA LYS A 32 -5.99 -12.84 0.58
C LYS A 32 -5.36 -14.22 0.32
N GLU A 33 -4.59 -14.35 -0.75
CA GLU A 33 -4.02 -15.63 -1.19
C GLU A 33 -2.68 -15.98 -0.55
N LYS A 34 -1.86 -14.97 -0.25
CA LYS A 34 -0.45 -15.16 0.15
C LYS A 34 -0.15 -14.83 1.60
N SER A 35 -1.07 -14.15 2.31
CA SER A 35 -0.87 -13.82 3.71
C SER A 35 -1.81 -14.59 4.63
N TYR A 36 -1.29 -15.08 5.75
CA TYR A 36 -2.13 -15.74 6.76
C TYR A 36 -2.99 -14.73 7.53
N TRP A 37 -2.55 -13.47 7.65
CA TRP A 37 -3.21 -12.43 8.45
C TRP A 37 -4.35 -11.70 7.74
N ALA A 38 -4.45 -11.80 6.41
CA ALA A 38 -5.50 -11.13 5.62
C ALA A 38 -6.39 -12.10 4.84
N LYS A 39 -6.33 -13.41 5.12
CA LYS A 39 -7.04 -14.45 4.38
C LYS A 39 -8.57 -14.26 4.29
N GLU A 40 -9.18 -13.77 5.36
CA GLU A 40 -10.62 -13.52 5.46
C GLU A 40 -10.99 -12.04 5.24
N ARG A 41 -10.00 -11.18 4.96
CA ARG A 41 -10.23 -9.74 4.77
C ARG A 41 -11.01 -9.55 3.47
N THR A 42 -12.03 -8.70 3.47
CA THR A 42 -12.74 -8.35 2.22
C THR A 42 -11.97 -7.29 1.42
N LYS A 43 -12.37 -7.09 0.15
CA LYS A 43 -11.82 -6.01 -0.68
C LYS A 43 -12.10 -4.64 -0.06
N GLU A 44 -13.30 -4.45 0.48
CA GLU A 44 -13.75 -3.21 1.12
C GLU A 44 -12.93 -2.92 2.38
N GLN A 45 -12.66 -3.94 3.20
CA GLN A 45 -11.79 -3.82 4.37
C GLN A 45 -10.35 -3.48 3.96
N THR A 46 -9.86 -4.05 2.86
CA THR A 46 -8.53 -3.73 2.31
C THR A 46 -8.46 -2.28 1.85
N ALA A 47 -9.44 -1.82 1.06
CA ALA A 47 -9.53 -0.44 0.60
C ALA A 47 -9.63 0.55 1.78
N ARG A 48 -10.45 0.25 2.78
CA ARG A 48 -10.60 1.08 3.98
C ARG A 48 -9.31 1.14 4.80
N ALA A 49 -8.58 0.03 4.93
CA ALA A 49 -7.29 0.02 5.61
C ALA A 49 -6.25 0.89 4.89
N ILE A 50 -6.22 0.86 3.56
CA ILE A 50 -5.35 1.70 2.72
C ILE A 50 -5.71 3.19 2.85
N GLU A 51 -7.00 3.51 2.85
CA GLU A 51 -7.50 4.88 3.02
C GLU A 51 -7.01 5.52 4.33
N ASN A 52 -6.94 4.74 5.41
CA ASN A 52 -6.59 5.18 6.76
C ASN A 52 -5.13 4.93 7.16
N SER A 53 -4.24 4.70 6.19
CA SER A 53 -2.80 4.48 6.43
C SER A 53 -1.97 5.19 5.37
N LEU A 54 -0.66 5.25 5.55
CA LEU A 54 0.29 5.69 4.52
C LEU A 54 0.66 4.49 3.64
N PRO A 55 0.18 4.39 2.39
CA PRO A 55 0.51 3.29 1.52
C PRO A 55 1.85 3.53 0.82
N PHE A 56 2.49 2.44 0.41
CA PHE A 56 3.64 2.41 -0.48
C PHE A 56 3.36 1.40 -1.58
N GLY A 57 3.14 1.88 -2.80
CA GLY A 57 3.10 1.04 -3.99
C GLY A 57 4.49 0.96 -4.61
N VAL A 58 4.94 -0.24 -4.97
CA VAL A 58 6.16 -0.44 -5.78
C VAL A 58 5.74 -0.84 -7.17
N TYR A 59 6.29 -0.17 -8.18
CA TYR A 59 5.94 -0.33 -9.58
C TYR A 59 7.17 -0.65 -10.39
N LYS A 60 7.02 -1.53 -11.38
CA LYS A 60 7.92 -1.64 -12.52
C LYS A 60 7.16 -1.17 -13.75
N CYS A 61 7.60 -0.07 -14.36
CA CYS A 61 6.82 0.67 -15.35
C CYS A 61 5.45 1.09 -14.79
N LYS A 62 4.34 0.48 -15.26
CA LYS A 62 2.97 0.76 -14.78
C LYS A 62 2.37 -0.37 -13.95
N ASN A 63 3.08 -1.48 -13.77
CA ASN A 63 2.59 -2.65 -13.07
C ASN A 63 2.99 -2.56 -11.60
N GLN A 64 2.02 -2.68 -10.70
CA GLN A 64 2.31 -2.78 -9.28
C GLN A 64 2.89 -4.17 -8.98
N ILE A 65 4.09 -4.20 -8.42
CA ILE A 65 4.86 -5.41 -8.11
C ILE A 65 5.13 -5.56 -6.61
N GLY A 66 4.76 -4.57 -5.80
CA GLY A 66 4.93 -4.59 -4.35
C GLY A 66 3.97 -3.64 -3.66
N PHE A 67 3.73 -3.92 -2.39
CA PHE A 67 2.85 -3.12 -1.55
C PHE A 67 3.32 -3.18 -0.10
N ALA A 68 3.15 -2.08 0.62
CA ALA A 68 3.25 -2.00 2.06
C ALA A 68 2.35 -0.85 2.53
N ARG A 69 1.99 -0.84 3.81
CA ARG A 69 1.36 0.34 4.42
C ARG A 69 1.83 0.58 5.84
N VAL A 70 1.78 1.83 6.26
CA VAL A 70 2.13 2.26 7.60
C VAL A 70 0.92 2.88 8.28
N VAL A 71 0.46 2.29 9.38
CA VAL A 71 -0.51 2.92 10.28
C VAL A 71 0.28 3.80 11.25
N THR A 72 0.05 5.10 11.22
CA THR A 72 0.87 6.06 11.99
C THR A 72 0.08 7.29 12.38
N ASP A 73 0.47 7.89 13.50
CA ASP A 73 0.06 9.23 13.92
C ASP A 73 0.92 10.34 13.28
N TYR A 74 1.92 9.96 12.49
CA TYR A 74 2.93 10.82 11.85
C TYR A 74 3.79 11.62 12.82
N ALA A 75 3.90 11.18 14.08
CA ALA A 75 4.66 11.89 15.10
C ALA A 75 5.44 10.94 16.01
N THR A 76 4.76 9.97 16.63
CA THR A 76 5.33 9.17 17.74
C THR A 76 5.21 7.68 17.55
N PHE A 77 4.33 7.20 16.67
CA PHE A 77 4.08 5.79 16.47
C PHE A 77 3.90 5.45 14.99
N ALA A 78 4.48 4.32 14.58
CA ALA A 78 4.27 3.74 13.26
C ALA A 78 4.25 2.21 13.34
N TYR A 79 3.30 1.60 12.64
CA TYR A 79 3.21 0.16 12.43
C TYR A 79 3.23 -0.15 10.93
N LEU A 80 4.30 -0.81 10.48
CA LEU A 80 4.44 -1.33 9.12
C LEU A 80 3.69 -2.67 9.00
N GLY A 81 2.87 -2.82 7.97
CA GLY A 81 2.16 -4.06 7.70
C GLY A 81 1.80 -4.24 6.24
N ASP A 82 1.26 -5.42 5.93
CA ASP A 82 0.86 -5.86 4.58
C ASP A 82 2.02 -5.76 3.56
N VAL A 83 3.19 -6.28 3.96
CA VAL A 83 4.45 -6.41 3.18
C VAL A 83 4.57 -7.80 2.56
#